data_AF-A0ABD5L279-F1
#
_entry.id   AF-A0ABD5L279-F1
#
_cell.length_a   1.000
_cell.length_b   1.000
_cell.length_c   1.000
_cell.angle_alpha   90.00
_cell.angle_beta   90.00
_cell.angle_gamma   90.00
#
_symmetry.space_group_name_H-M   'P 1'
#
loop_
_entity.id
_entity.type
_entity.pdbx_description
1 polymer ?
#
loop_
_entity_poly.entity_id
_entity_poly.type
_entity_poly.pdbx_seq_one_letter_code
_entity_poly.pdbx_strand_id
1 'polypeptide(L)'
;MMKERMKVSLPPEVKKYIQSYMKEHHLSFTGDAISRICQEHEEAQKKEGDSIEKSLKDVTQHIEDLLQKERLHIKKELLYMEQNIEQSTRDILKEVEDYSLAKRGELFASLLEGYEK
;
A
#
# COMPACT_ATOMS: atom_id res chain seq x y z
N MET A 1 -40.06 -25.81 -12.19
CA MET A 1 -39.76 -24.36 -12.19
C MET A 1 -41.05 -23.61 -12.42
N MET A 2 -41.44 -22.70 -11.53
CA MET A 2 -42.55 -21.78 -11.79
C MET A 2 -42.09 -20.77 -12.85
N LYS A 3 -42.77 -20.74 -14.00
CA LYS A 3 -42.55 -19.73 -15.04
C LYS A 3 -43.70 -18.73 -14.97
N GLU A 4 -43.38 -17.46 -14.75
CA GLU A 4 -44.37 -16.39 -14.78
C GLU A 4 -44.53 -15.88 -16.21
N ARG A 5 -45.78 -15.70 -16.66
CA ARG A 5 -46.09 -15.18 -18.00
C ARG A 5 -46.32 -13.69 -17.92
N MET A 6 -45.53 -12.93 -18.67
CA MET A 6 -45.64 -11.48 -18.76
C MET A 6 -45.86 -11.03 -20.20
N LYS A 7 -46.66 -9.98 -20.41
CA LYS A 7 -46.73 -9.23 -21.66
C LYS A 7 -45.87 -7.98 -21.53
N VAL A 8 -44.93 -7.78 -22.44
CA VAL A 8 -44.00 -6.65 -22.46
C VAL A 8 -44.05 -5.94 -23.80
N SER A 9 -44.08 -4.61 -23.75
CA SER A 9 -43.92 -3.77 -24.93
C SER A 9 -42.44 -3.43 -25.08
N LEU A 10 -41.88 -3.70 -26.26
CA LEU A 10 -40.46 -3.51 -26.52
C LEU A 10 -40.27 -2.59 -27.74
N PRO A 11 -39.25 -1.73 -27.73
CA PRO A 11 -38.84 -1.00 -28.92
C PRO A 11 -38.53 -1.96 -30.09
N PRO A 12 -38.76 -1.56 -31.35
CA PRO A 12 -38.47 -2.39 -32.52
C PRO A 12 -37.02 -2.90 -32.58
N GLU A 13 -36.08 -2.07 -32.12
CA GLU A 13 -34.64 -2.37 -32.07
C GLU A 13 -34.33 -3.52 -31.11
N VAL A 14 -34.93 -3.51 -29.92
CA VAL A 14 -34.77 -4.57 -28.92
C VAL A 14 -35.35 -5.88 -29.43
N LYS A 15 -36.52 -5.83 -30.09
CA LYS A 15 -37.10 -7.02 -30.73
C LYS A 15 -36.18 -7.60 -31.81
N LYS A 16 -35.59 -6.74 -32.64
CA LYS A 16 -34.63 -7.15 -33.68
C LYS A 16 -33.39 -7.79 -33.07
N TYR A 17 -32.86 -7.22 -32.00
CA TYR A 17 -31.73 -7.78 -31.25
C TYR A 17 -32.04 -9.20 -30.74
N ILE A 18 -33.18 -9.37 -30.04
CA ILE A 18 -33.58 -10.68 -29.51
C ILE A 18 -33.75 -11.71 -30.63
N GLN A 19 -34.31 -11.32 -31.78
CA GLN A 19 -34.46 -12.22 -32.93
C GLN A 19 -33.12 -12.64 -33.54
N SER A 20 -32.15 -11.73 -33.62
CA SER A 20 -30.78 -12.05 -34.07
C SER A 20 -30.09 -12.99 -33.09
N TYR A 21 -30.17 -12.69 -31.79
CA TYR A 21 -29.63 -13.53 -30.73
C TYR A 21 -30.24 -14.93 -30.74
N MET A 22 -31.55 -15.05 -30.94
CA MET A 22 -32.22 -16.35 -31.09
C MET A 22 -31.66 -17.17 -32.26
N LYS A 23 -31.36 -16.53 -33.40
CA LYS A 23 -30.77 -17.22 -34.56
C LYS A 23 -29.35 -17.68 -34.27
N GLU A 24 -28.55 -16.82 -33.67
CA GLU A 24 -27.15 -17.08 -33.31
C GLU A 24 -27.01 -18.23 -32.32
N HIS A 25 -27.88 -18.28 -31.31
CA HIS A 25 -27.85 -19.30 -30.25
C HIS A 25 -28.82 -20.47 -30.47
N HIS A 26 -29.42 -20.56 -31.66
CA HIS A 26 -30.37 -21.62 -32.05
C HIS A 26 -31.54 -21.80 -31.07
N LEU A 27 -32.13 -20.69 -30.61
CA LEU A 27 -33.25 -20.68 -29.66
C LEU A 27 -34.59 -20.53 -30.39
N SER A 28 -35.53 -21.40 -30.06
CA SER A 28 -36.87 -21.41 -30.66
C SER A 28 -37.86 -20.45 -29.98
N PHE A 29 -37.62 -20.09 -28.73
CA PHE A 29 -38.56 -19.28 -27.93
C PHE A 29 -37.92 -17.99 -27.42
N THR A 30 -38.64 -16.88 -27.61
CA THR A 30 -38.23 -15.54 -27.13
C THR A 30 -38.03 -15.50 -25.62
N GLY A 31 -38.86 -16.23 -24.86
CA GLY A 31 -38.73 -16.29 -23.40
C GLY A 31 -37.40 -16.92 -22.96
N ASP A 32 -36.94 -17.96 -23.66
CA ASP A 32 -35.67 -18.62 -23.36
C ASP A 32 -34.48 -17.72 -23.73
N ALA A 33 -34.59 -16.97 -24.84
CA ALA A 33 -33.59 -15.97 -25.22
C ALA A 33 -33.47 -14.85 -24.19
N ILE A 34 -34.60 -14.28 -23.74
CA ILE A 34 -34.59 -13.24 -22.69
C ILE A 34 -34.02 -13.79 -21.39
N SER A 35 -34.42 -15.00 -20.99
CA SER A 35 -33.90 -15.64 -19.76
C SER A 35 -32.39 -15.78 -19.81
N ARG A 36 -31.84 -16.20 -20.96
CA ARG A 36 -30.40 -16.37 -21.15
C ARG A 36 -29.65 -15.04 -21.17
N ILE A 37 -30.17 -14.03 -21.87
CA ILE A 37 -29.60 -12.67 -21.86
C ILE A 37 -29.54 -12.11 -20.44
N CYS A 38 -30.59 -12.29 -19.63
CA CYS A 38 -30.58 -11.87 -18.23
C CYS A 38 -29.52 -12.61 -17.41
N GLN A 39 -29.38 -13.93 -17.58
CA GLN A 39 -28.34 -14.71 -16.92
C GLN A 39 -26.93 -14.25 -17.31
N GLU A 40 -26.67 -14.06 -18.60
CA GLU A 40 -25.38 -13.58 -19.10
C GLU A 40 -25.06 -12.18 -18.56
N HIS A 41 -26.06 -11.31 -18.41
CA HIS A 41 -25.89 -10.00 -17.80
C HIS A 41 -25.55 -10.08 -16.30
N GLU A 42 -26.27 -10.93 -15.55
CA GLU A 42 -25.96 -11.17 -14.13
C GLU A 42 -24.55 -11.75 -13.93
N GLU A 43 -24.14 -12.69 -14.78
CA GLU A 43 -22.79 -13.26 -14.75
C GLU A 43 -21.72 -12.23 -15.11
N ALA A 44 -21.98 -11.35 -16.09
CA ALA A 44 -21.07 -10.27 -16.44
C ALA A 44 -20.91 -9.27 -15.29
N GLN A 45 -22.01 -8.87 -14.64
CA GLN A 45 -21.97 -8.00 -13.46
C GLN A 45 -21.20 -8.63 -12.30
N LYS A 46 -21.40 -9.92 -12.04
CA LYS A 46 -20.63 -10.64 -10.99
C LYS A 46 -19.15 -10.67 -11.31
N LYS A 47 -18.77 -11.01 -12.55
CA LYS A 47 -17.36 -11.02 -12.99
C LYS A 47 -16.72 -9.64 -12.88
N GLU A 48 -17.45 -8.58 -13.23
CA GLU A 48 -16.97 -7.20 -13.08
C GLU A 48 -16.76 -6.85 -11.60
N GLY A 49 -17.72 -7.17 -10.73
CA GLY A 49 -17.60 -7.01 -9.28
C GLY A 49 -16.41 -7.76 -8.70
N ASP A 50 -16.26 -9.05 -9.02
CA ASP A 50 -15.14 -9.89 -8.59
C ASP A 50 -13.79 -9.34 -9.08
N SER A 51 -13.75 -8.82 -10.32
CA SER A 51 -12.56 -8.21 -10.90
C SER A 51 -12.17 -6.93 -10.17
N ILE A 52 -13.14 -6.07 -9.85
CA ILE A 52 -12.92 -4.83 -9.11
C ILE A 52 -12.45 -5.15 -7.68
N GLU A 53 -13.11 -6.09 -7.00
CA GLU A 53 -12.74 -6.50 -5.65
C GLU A 53 -11.31 -7.06 -5.61
N LYS A 54 -10.94 -7.89 -6.58
CA LYS A 54 -9.58 -8.40 -6.71
C LYS A 54 -8.57 -7.27 -6.92
N SER A 55 -8.83 -6.36 -7.87
CA SER A 55 -7.94 -5.22 -8.12
C SER A 55 -7.80 -4.33 -6.88
N LEU A 56 -8.89 -4.08 -6.15
CA LEU A 56 -8.85 -3.31 -4.90
C LEU A 56 -7.99 -4.01 -3.84
N LYS A 57 -8.13 -5.33 -3.70
CA LYS A 57 -7.32 -6.13 -2.78
C LYS A 57 -5.83 -6.06 -3.15
N ASP A 58 -5.50 -6.23 -4.43
CA ASP A 58 -4.12 -6.20 -4.91
C ASP A 58 -3.48 -4.82 -4.68
N VAL A 59 -4.22 -3.73 -4.98
CA VAL A 59 -3.77 -2.35 -4.73
C VAL A 59 -3.59 -2.08 -3.24
N THR A 60 -4.53 -2.53 -2.41
CA THR A 60 -4.46 -2.35 -0.94
C THR A 60 -3.24 -3.06 -0.36
N GLN A 61 -2.99 -4.31 -0.79
CA GLN A 61 -1.82 -5.05 -0.36
C GLN A 61 -0.52 -4.36 -0.80
N HIS A 62 -0.48 -3.86 -2.05
CA HIS A 62 0.69 -3.15 -2.55
C HIS A 62 0.99 -1.88 -1.74
N ILE A 63 -0.04 -1.11 -1.37
CA ILE A 63 0.10 0.07 -0.51
C ILE A 63 0.63 -0.33 0.86
N GLU A 64 0.09 -1.38 1.47
CA GLU A 64 0.55 -1.87 2.77
C GLU A 64 2.03 -2.29 2.74
N ASP A 65 2.44 -3.01 1.70
CA ASP A 65 3.84 -3.44 1.53
C ASP A 65 4.79 -2.24 1.38
N LEU A 66 4.39 -1.21 0.62
CA LEU A 66 5.15 0.03 0.48
C LEU A 66 5.27 0.77 1.81
N LEU A 67 4.17 0.91 2.55
CA LEU A 67 4.16 1.56 3.87
C LEU A 67 5.07 0.83 4.87
N GLN A 68 5.04 -0.51 4.87
CA GLN A 68 5.91 -1.30 5.73
C GLN A 68 7.39 -1.12 5.37
N LYS A 69 7.72 -1.06 4.08
CA LYS A 69 9.09 -0.82 3.60
C LYS A 69 9.61 0.55 4.02
N GLU A 70 8.81 1.61 3.82
CA GLU A 70 9.16 2.97 4.22
C GLU A 70 9.31 3.09 5.74
N ARG A 71 8.39 2.50 6.51
CA ARG A 71 8.49 2.47 7.98
C ARG A 71 9.78 1.80 8.45
N LEU A 72 10.16 0.68 7.82
CA LEU A 72 11.40 -0.02 8.16
C LEU A 72 12.63 0.83 7.79
N HIS A 73 12.60 1.50 6.64
CA HIS A 73 13.68 2.37 6.21
C HIS A 73 13.89 3.53 7.19
N ILE A 74 12.82 4.27 7.53
CA ILE A 74 12.85 5.36 8.51
C ILE A 74 13.38 4.88 9.86
N LYS A 75 12.95 3.71 10.32
CA LYS A 75 13.43 3.14 11.59
C LYS A 75 14.94 2.87 11.58
N LYS A 76 15.49 2.40 10.45
CA LYS A 76 16.93 2.15 10.31
C LYS A 76 17.72 3.45 10.26
N GLU A 77 17.26 4.45 9.52
CA GLU A 77 17.89 5.77 9.45
C GLU A 77 17.92 6.43 10.84
N LEU A 78 16.82 6.37 11.59
CA LEU A 78 16.75 6.89 12.96
C LEU A 78 17.77 6.21 13.88
N LEU A 79 17.87 4.87 13.83
CA LEU A 79 18.85 4.13 14.62
C LEU A 79 20.29 4.51 14.25
N TYR A 80 20.58 4.68 12.96
CA TYR A 80 21.91 5.07 12.50
C TYR A 80 22.27 6.49 12.96
N MET A 81 21.32 7.43 12.88
CA MET A 81 21.52 8.78 13.40
C MET A 81 21.75 8.80 14.91
N GLU A 82 20.98 8.02 15.67
CA GLU A 82 21.16 7.90 17.13
C GLU A 82 22.57 7.41 17.47
N GLN A 83 23.03 6.34 16.84
CA GLN A 83 24.38 5.81 17.03
C GLN A 83 25.48 6.82 16.66
N ASN A 84 25.29 7.57 15.56
CA ASN A 84 26.23 8.61 15.17
C ASN A 84 26.29 9.75 16.19
N ILE A 85 25.14 10.18 16.71
CA ILE A 85 25.07 11.22 17.74
C ILE A 85 25.73 10.73 19.03
N GLU A 86 25.45 9.50 19.46
CA GLU A 86 26.10 8.90 20.63
C GLU A 86 27.62 8.87 20.50
N GLN A 87 28.11 8.42 19.34
CA GLN A 87 29.55 8.34 19.07
C GLN A 87 30.18 9.74 19.05
N SER A 88 29.60 10.68 18.30
CA SER A 88 30.08 12.05 18.24
C SER A 88 30.07 12.73 19.61
N THR A 89 29.04 12.50 20.42
CA THR A 89 28.94 13.05 21.77
C THR A 89 30.04 12.50 22.66
N ARG A 90 30.32 11.19 22.57
CA ARG A 90 31.41 10.55 23.32
C ARG A 90 32.78 11.11 22.94
N ASP A 91 33.03 11.31 21.65
CA ASP A 91 34.30 11.84 21.16
C ASP A 91 34.53 13.28 21.64
N ILE A 92 33.49 14.12 21.57
CA ILE A 92 33.53 15.50 22.10
C ILE A 92 33.79 15.50 23.61
N LEU A 93 33.09 14.66 24.38
CA LEU A 93 33.28 14.59 25.83
C LEU A 93 34.71 14.20 26.18
N LYS A 94 35.28 13.24 25.47
CA LYS A 94 36.66 12.81 25.66
C LYS A 94 37.66 13.94 25.36
N GLU A 95 37.44 14.69 24.27
CA GLU A 95 38.28 15.84 23.94
C GLU A 95 38.26 16.92 25.03
N VAL A 96 37.07 17.21 25.60
CA VAL A 96 36.91 18.15 26.71
C VAL A 96 37.62 17.64 27.97
N GLU A 97 37.49 16.36 28.29
CA GLU A 97 38.19 15.73 29.42
C GLU A 97 39.69 15.82 29.26
N ASP A 98 40.23 15.43 28.11
CA ASP A 98 41.65 15.46 27.79
C ASP A 98 42.21 16.90 27.88
N TYR A 99 41.50 17.88 27.33
CA TYR A 99 41.85 19.30 27.45
C TYR A 99 41.87 19.76 28.92
N SER A 100 40.88 19.36 29.72
CA SER A 100 40.79 19.72 31.14
C SER A 100 41.93 19.11 31.97
N LEU A 101 42.36 17.90 31.62
CA LEU A 101 43.46 17.20 32.27
C LEU A 101 44.79 17.88 31.93
N ALA A 102 45.01 18.21 30.66
CA ALA A 102 46.19 18.94 30.21
C ALA A 102 46.32 20.29 30.93
N LYS A 103 45.25 21.09 30.98
CA LYS A 103 45.25 22.39 31.66
C LYS A 103 45.51 22.29 33.16
N ARG A 104 44.97 21.28 33.84
CA ARG A 104 45.29 21.01 35.26
C ARG A 104 46.76 20.65 35.43
N GLY A 105 47.31 19.80 34.56
CA GLY A 105 48.73 19.44 34.57
C GLY A 105 49.65 20.66 34.45
N GLU A 106 49.36 21.56 33.50
CA GLU A 106 50.10 22.82 33.32
C GLU A 106 50.08 23.72 34.58
N LEU A 107 48.92 23.83 35.23
CA LEU A 107 48.76 24.58 36.49
C LEU A 107 49.59 23.98 37.62
N PHE A 108 49.56 22.65 37.80
CA PHE A 108 50.34 21.98 38.83
C PHE A 108 51.85 22.12 38.61
N ALA A 109 52.31 21.99 37.36
CA ALA A 109 53.71 22.19 37.02
C ALA A 109 54.17 23.63 37.36
N SER A 110 53.37 24.63 36.97
CA SER A 110 53.63 26.04 37.24
C SER A 110 53.70 26.35 38.75
N LEU A 111 52.86 25.70 39.56
CA LEU A 111 52.86 25.86 41.02
C LEU A 111 54.15 25.28 41.65
N LEU A 112 54.58 24.10 41.21
CA LEU A 112 55.77 23.42 41.72
C LEU A 112 57.05 24.21 41.38
N GLU A 113 57.17 24.71 40.14
CA GLU A 113 58.29 25.57 39.74
C GLU A 113 58.36 26.87 40.56
N GLY A 114 57.21 27.41 40.98
CA GLY A 114 57.14 28.57 41.86
C GLY A 114 57.57 28.29 43.30
N TYR A 115 57.50 27.04 43.76
CA TYR A 115 57.91 26.61 45.10
C TYR A 115 59.41 26.28 45.20
N GLU A 116 60.08 25.96 44.09
CA GLU A 116 61.52 25.68 44.03
C GLU A 116 62.40 26.94 43.89
N LYS A 117 61.80 28.15 43.95
CA LYS A 117 62.50 29.45 43.99
C LYS A 117 62.44 30.09 45.37
#